data_AF-A0A5M6ZHH9-F1
#
_entry.id   AF-A0A5M6ZHH9-F1
#
_cell.length_a   1.000
_cell.length_b   1.000
_cell.length_c   1.000
_cell.angle_alpha   90.00
_cell.angle_beta   90.00
_cell.angle_gamma   90.00
#
_symmetry.space_group_name_H-M   'P 1'
#
loop_
_entity.id
_entity.type
_entity.pdbx_description
1 polymer ?
#
loop_
_entity_poly.entity_id
_entity_poly.type
_entity_poly.pdbx_seq_one_letter_code
_entity_poly.pdbx_strand_id
1 'polypeptide(L)'
;MGKRAAKRRQGGFNAEAYEEEKVRALFPGTGWSPDETDPMRDQRYIKSVKPRSEGQAALMDAIDEHNLVMALGPAGTGKTYLAVAKAVEALEAGEVGRIVLSRPAVEAGESIGFLPGAMEEKLAPYLRPLYDALSDRLSPKRLKALMAEGLIEIAPIGYMRGRTLNNAFVVVDEAQNCTYAQLKMLLTRLGWNSTMVVTGDPAQTDLLPELSGLKPIAERLCEVDNIGVIQLKPEDIVRHPLVASMLEVL
;
A
#
# COMPACT_ATOMS: atom_id res chain seq x y z
N MET A 1 69.58 -15.02 11.25
CA MET A 1 69.00 -13.87 11.99
C MET A 1 68.05 -13.14 11.04
N GLY A 2 66.78 -12.84 11.28
CA GLY A 2 65.85 -13.07 12.37
C GLY A 2 64.47 -12.54 11.92
N LYS A 3 63.40 -13.30 12.22
CA LYS A 3 62.00 -13.00 11.91
C LYS A 3 61.53 -11.70 12.61
N ARG A 4 60.64 -10.91 11.99
CA ARG A 4 59.64 -10.11 12.72
C ARG A 4 58.27 -10.20 12.03
N ALA A 5 57.38 -10.94 12.68
CA ALA A 5 55.96 -11.04 12.39
C ALA A 5 55.23 -9.78 12.88
N ALA A 6 54.33 -9.24 12.07
CA ALA A 6 53.43 -8.16 12.46
C ALA A 6 52.29 -8.71 13.33
N LYS A 7 52.17 -8.14 14.53
CA LYS A 7 51.24 -8.54 15.59
C LYS A 7 49.83 -8.02 15.24
N ARG A 8 48.91 -8.93 14.91
CA ARG A 8 47.46 -8.64 14.81
C ARG A 8 46.96 -8.15 16.17
N ARG A 9 46.47 -6.91 16.27
CA ARG A 9 45.65 -6.45 17.38
C ARG A 9 44.21 -6.90 17.11
N GLN A 10 43.75 -7.92 17.84
CA GLN A 10 42.33 -8.21 17.99
C GLN A 10 41.75 -7.12 18.90
N GLY A 11 41.02 -6.17 18.32
CA GLY A 11 39.98 -5.44 19.04
C GLY A 11 38.72 -6.26 18.89
N GLY A 12 38.33 -7.00 19.94
CA GLY A 12 37.05 -7.71 19.96
C GLY A 12 35.91 -6.70 19.89
N PHE A 13 35.02 -6.88 18.92
CA PHE A 13 33.76 -6.16 18.88
C PHE A 13 32.90 -6.73 20.02
N ASN A 14 32.55 -5.89 20.99
CA ASN A 14 31.77 -6.32 22.14
C ASN A 14 30.28 -6.28 21.78
N ALA A 15 29.73 -7.44 21.40
CA ALA A 15 28.35 -7.58 20.91
C ALA A 15 27.27 -7.44 22.00
N GLU A 16 27.67 -7.37 23.27
CA GLU A 16 26.75 -7.30 24.43
C GLU A 16 26.28 -5.87 24.76
N ALA A 17 26.68 -4.85 23.99
CA ALA A 17 26.26 -3.47 24.21
C ALA A 17 25.06 -3.02 23.35
N TYR A 18 24.45 -3.93 22.61
CA TYR A 18 23.30 -3.68 21.73
C TYR A 18 22.08 -4.51 22.18
N GLU A 19 21.52 -4.18 23.35
CA GLU A 19 20.11 -4.47 23.65
C GLU A 19 19.28 -3.25 23.22
N GLU A 20 18.48 -3.43 22.17
CA GLU A 20 17.01 -3.59 22.21
C GLU A 20 16.26 -2.25 22.25
N GLU A 21 15.78 -1.82 21.08
CA GLU A 21 14.42 -1.30 20.82
C GLU A 21 14.43 -0.52 19.49
N LYS A 22 13.90 -1.15 18.42
CA LYS A 22 13.04 -0.54 17.36
C LYS A 22 13.03 -1.27 16.01
N VAL A 23 13.90 -2.24 15.75
CA VAL A 23 13.86 -3.00 14.49
C VAL A 23 14.03 -4.49 14.77
N ARG A 24 12.98 -5.28 14.51
CA ARG A 24 13.08 -6.74 14.52
C ARG A 24 13.69 -7.19 13.20
N ALA A 25 14.84 -7.87 13.27
CA ALA A 25 15.40 -8.60 12.14
C ALA A 25 14.45 -9.73 11.71
N LEU A 26 14.37 -9.96 10.40
CA LEU A 26 13.43 -10.90 9.75
C LEU A 26 13.54 -12.36 10.24
N PHE A 27 14.60 -12.75 10.95
CA PHE A 27 14.73 -14.04 11.63
C PHE A 27 15.62 -13.91 12.89
N PRO A 28 15.17 -14.29 14.10
CA PRO A 28 16.07 -14.42 15.24
C PRO A 28 16.88 -15.71 15.09
N GLY A 29 18.19 -15.61 14.84
CA GLY A 29 19.12 -16.72 15.04
C GLY A 29 19.88 -17.29 13.84
N THR A 30 19.97 -16.62 12.69
CA THR A 30 20.88 -17.07 11.61
C THR A 30 22.09 -16.17 11.53
N GLY A 31 23.25 -16.72 11.90
CA GLY A 31 24.56 -16.09 11.77
C GLY A 31 24.78 -15.60 10.34
N TRP A 32 24.66 -14.29 10.15
CA TRP A 32 24.93 -13.64 8.89
C TRP A 32 26.45 -13.66 8.64
N SER A 33 26.88 -14.26 7.54
CA SER A 33 28.25 -14.28 7.05
C SER A 33 28.27 -13.77 5.60
N PRO A 34 29.14 -12.81 5.25
CA PRO A 34 29.18 -12.22 3.92
C PRO A 34 29.69 -13.16 2.80
N ASP A 35 30.14 -14.38 3.12
CA ASP A 35 30.79 -15.29 2.16
C ASP A 35 30.07 -16.62 1.92
N GLU A 36 28.88 -16.85 2.47
CA GLU A 36 28.09 -18.05 2.16
C GLU A 36 26.88 -17.70 1.28
N THR A 37 26.84 -18.33 0.11
CA THR A 37 25.80 -18.25 -0.92
C THR A 37 24.41 -17.92 -0.37
N ASP A 38 24.02 -16.65 -0.47
CA ASP A 38 22.75 -16.13 0.01
C ASP A 38 21.57 -16.63 -0.86
N PRO A 39 20.66 -17.48 -0.34
CA PRO A 39 19.45 -17.85 -1.06
C PRO A 39 18.42 -16.71 -1.11
N MET A 40 18.63 -15.59 -0.40
CA MET A 40 17.70 -14.45 -0.34
C MET A 40 17.84 -13.45 -1.48
N ARG A 41 18.82 -13.62 -2.39
CA ARG A 41 19.10 -12.62 -3.43
C ARG A 41 17.89 -12.31 -4.33
N ASP A 42 16.97 -13.25 -4.51
CA ASP A 42 15.74 -13.08 -5.29
C ASP A 42 14.58 -13.88 -4.67
N GLN A 43 13.75 -13.24 -3.81
CA GLN A 43 12.44 -13.82 -3.48
C GLN A 43 11.62 -13.90 -4.77
N ARG A 44 11.30 -15.14 -5.21
CA ARG A 44 10.40 -15.38 -6.34
C ARG A 44 9.03 -14.74 -6.07
N TYR A 45 8.46 -14.17 -7.13
CA TYR A 45 7.05 -13.79 -7.23
C TYR A 45 6.14 -14.86 -6.59
N ILE A 46 5.47 -14.51 -5.48
CA ILE A 46 4.54 -15.41 -4.79
C ILE A 46 3.14 -15.15 -5.35
N LYS A 47 2.54 -16.20 -5.95
CA LYS A 47 1.21 -16.11 -6.57
C LYS A 47 0.08 -15.79 -5.57
N SER A 48 0.23 -16.16 -4.30
CA SER A 48 -0.70 -15.80 -3.21
C SER A 48 -0.07 -14.75 -2.30
N VAL A 49 -0.73 -13.60 -2.15
CA VAL A 49 -0.29 -12.59 -1.17
C VAL A 49 -0.61 -13.10 0.22
N LYS A 50 0.38 -13.09 1.11
CA LYS A 50 0.23 -13.44 2.52
C LYS A 50 0.60 -12.23 3.37
N PRO A 51 -0.10 -11.99 4.49
CA PRO A 51 0.29 -10.96 5.42
C PRO A 51 1.66 -11.31 6.01
N ARG A 52 2.48 -10.29 6.26
CA ARG A 52 3.82 -10.41 6.84
C ARG A 52 3.93 -9.78 8.23
N SER A 53 2.83 -9.22 8.74
CA SER A 53 2.67 -8.73 10.11
C SER A 53 1.24 -8.97 10.59
N GLU A 54 1.01 -8.84 11.89
CA GLU A 54 -0.33 -8.93 12.48
C GLU A 54 -1.25 -7.80 11.98
N GLY A 55 -0.75 -6.58 11.81
CA GLY A 55 -1.53 -5.47 11.25
C GLY A 55 -1.96 -5.72 9.81
N GLN A 56 -1.10 -6.33 9.00
CA GLN A 56 -1.45 -6.74 7.63
C GLN A 56 -2.49 -7.86 7.61
N ALA A 57 -2.40 -8.82 8.55
CA ALA A 57 -3.40 -9.87 8.68
C ALA A 57 -4.76 -9.29 9.06
N ALA A 58 -4.80 -8.43 10.08
CA ALA A 58 -6.00 -7.71 10.49
C ALA A 58 -6.62 -6.87 9.36
N LEU A 59 -5.79 -6.25 8.50
CA LEU A 59 -6.31 -5.56 7.32
C LEU A 59 -6.99 -6.53 6.34
N MET A 60 -6.35 -7.66 6.03
CA MET A 60 -6.92 -8.63 5.11
C MET A 60 -8.23 -9.23 5.65
N ASP A 61 -8.26 -9.57 6.94
CA ASP A 61 -9.44 -10.10 7.61
C ASP A 61 -10.57 -9.06 7.60
N ALA A 62 -10.28 -7.79 7.91
CA ALA A 62 -11.28 -6.72 7.87
C ALA A 62 -11.86 -6.50 6.47
N ILE A 63 -11.07 -6.69 5.40
CA ILE A 63 -11.54 -6.61 4.02
C ILE A 63 -12.52 -7.74 3.69
N ASP A 64 -12.32 -8.92 4.27
CA ASP A 64 -13.20 -10.08 4.08
C ASP A 64 -14.51 -9.95 4.88
N GLU A 65 -14.46 -9.28 6.03
CA GLU A 65 -15.60 -9.17 6.95
C GLU A 65 -16.48 -7.93 6.73
N HIS A 66 -15.94 -6.85 6.15
CA HIS A 66 -16.64 -5.57 6.05
C HIS A 66 -16.75 -5.03 4.62
N ASN A 67 -17.91 -4.44 4.31
CA ASN A 67 -18.15 -3.79 3.01
C ASN A 67 -17.42 -2.44 2.87
N LEU A 68 -16.98 -1.84 3.98
CA LEU A 68 -16.19 -0.61 3.98
C LEU A 68 -15.04 -0.74 4.97
N VAL A 69 -13.82 -0.53 4.49
CA VAL A 69 -12.60 -0.57 5.30
C VAL A 69 -11.79 0.70 5.10
N MET A 70 -11.43 1.35 6.21
CA MET A 70 -10.46 2.45 6.27
C MET A 70 -9.12 1.88 6.70
N ALA A 71 -8.14 1.82 5.79
CA ALA A 71 -6.79 1.33 6.07
C ALA A 71 -5.81 2.49 6.17
N LEU A 72 -5.46 2.85 7.40
CA LEU A 72 -4.61 4.00 7.71
C LEU A 72 -3.22 3.56 8.12
N GLY A 73 -2.18 4.26 7.67
CA GLY A 73 -0.85 4.09 8.23
C GLY A 73 0.28 4.43 7.27
N PRO A 74 1.54 4.28 7.71
CA PRO A 74 2.72 4.73 6.97
C PRO A 74 2.87 4.12 5.58
N ALA A 75 3.64 4.80 4.73
CA ALA A 75 4.09 4.25 3.45
C ALA A 75 4.95 2.98 3.65
N GLY A 76 4.69 1.94 2.86
CA GLY A 76 5.39 0.65 2.93
C GLY A 76 4.78 -0.38 3.88
N THR A 77 3.66 -0.08 4.55
CA THR A 77 2.88 -1.04 5.34
C THR A 77 2.03 -2.00 4.50
N GLY A 78 1.97 -1.79 3.18
CA GLY A 78 1.27 -2.67 2.24
C GLY A 78 -0.23 -2.37 2.06
N LYS A 79 -0.81 -1.37 2.74
CA LYS A 79 -2.26 -1.04 2.70
C LYS A 79 -2.89 -1.10 1.29
N THR A 80 -2.35 -0.35 0.33
CA THR A 80 -2.89 -0.27 -1.04
C THR A 80 -2.64 -1.57 -1.81
N TYR A 81 -1.45 -2.17 -1.64
CA TYR A 81 -1.11 -3.41 -2.32
C TYR A 81 -2.00 -4.57 -1.87
N LEU A 82 -2.22 -4.72 -0.57
CA LEU A 82 -3.10 -5.75 0.00
C LEU A 82 -4.55 -5.54 -0.44
N ALA A 83 -5.04 -4.30 -0.45
CA ALA A 83 -6.38 -3.98 -0.95
C ALA A 83 -6.56 -4.36 -2.43
N VAL A 84 -5.59 -4.04 -3.29
CA VAL A 84 -5.61 -4.42 -4.72
C VAL A 84 -5.51 -5.94 -4.89
N ALA A 85 -4.70 -6.62 -4.08
CA ALA A 85 -4.59 -8.08 -4.12
C ALA A 85 -5.94 -8.76 -3.79
N LYS A 86 -6.62 -8.32 -2.72
CA LYS A 86 -7.96 -8.79 -2.35
C LYS A 86 -9.00 -8.46 -3.42
N ALA A 87 -8.91 -7.29 -4.05
CA ALA A 87 -9.79 -6.91 -5.15
C ALA A 87 -9.68 -7.86 -6.35
N VAL A 88 -8.45 -8.23 -6.73
CA VAL A 88 -8.19 -9.18 -7.82
C VAL A 88 -8.69 -10.58 -7.45
N GLU A 89 -8.45 -11.03 -6.21
CA GLU A 89 -8.95 -12.32 -5.73
C GLU A 89 -10.48 -12.40 -5.80
N ALA A 90 -11.19 -11.38 -5.32
CA ALA A 90 -12.65 -11.30 -5.38
C ALA A 90 -13.19 -11.29 -6.83
N LEU A 91 -12.49 -10.61 -7.75
CA LEU A 91 -12.85 -10.59 -9.18
C LEU A 91 -12.64 -11.97 -9.83
N GLU A 92 -11.51 -12.63 -9.56
CA GLU A 92 -11.21 -13.95 -10.11
C GLU A 92 -12.12 -15.05 -9.53
N ALA A 93 -12.55 -14.90 -8.28
CA ALA A 93 -13.54 -15.76 -7.64
C ALA A 93 -14.98 -15.51 -8.13
N GLY A 94 -15.22 -14.40 -8.84
CA GLY A 94 -16.55 -14.00 -9.32
C GLY A 94 -17.47 -13.44 -8.22
N GLU A 95 -16.91 -13.07 -7.07
CA GLU A 95 -17.64 -12.45 -5.95
C GLU A 95 -18.08 -11.02 -6.29
N VAL A 96 -17.26 -10.33 -7.09
CA VAL A 96 -17.56 -9.02 -7.67
C VAL A 96 -17.48 -9.07 -9.19
N GLY A 97 -18.24 -8.19 -9.85
CA GLY A 97 -18.22 -8.09 -11.31
C GLY A 97 -17.14 -7.17 -11.86
N ARG A 98 -16.58 -6.27 -11.05
CA ARG A 98 -15.54 -5.32 -11.49
C ARG A 98 -14.71 -4.78 -10.33
N ILE A 99 -13.53 -4.24 -10.66
CA ILE A 99 -12.67 -3.48 -9.78
C ILE A 99 -12.66 -2.01 -10.23
N VAL A 100 -12.78 -1.08 -9.29
CA VAL A 100 -12.62 0.35 -9.52
C VAL A 100 -11.52 0.88 -8.61
N LEU A 101 -10.39 1.28 -9.19
CA LEU A 101 -9.29 1.90 -8.48
C LEU A 101 -9.33 3.40 -8.69
N SER A 102 -9.24 4.17 -7.61
CA SER A 102 -9.28 5.62 -7.67
C SER A 102 -8.22 6.27 -6.81
N ARG A 103 -7.70 7.39 -7.27
CA ARG A 103 -6.71 8.22 -6.57
C ARG A 103 -7.09 9.68 -6.78
N PRO A 104 -6.93 10.57 -5.78
CA PRO A 104 -7.13 12.00 -6.01
C PRO A 104 -6.08 12.51 -7.00
N ALA A 105 -6.53 13.36 -7.92
CA ALA A 105 -5.62 14.15 -8.73
C ALA A 105 -5.13 15.30 -7.84
N VAL A 106 -3.94 15.15 -7.27
CA VAL A 106 -3.31 16.18 -6.45
C VAL A 106 -2.29 16.87 -7.32
N GLU A 107 -2.41 18.19 -7.43
CA GLU A 107 -1.40 19.01 -8.10
C GLU A 107 -0.20 19.12 -7.15
N ALA A 108 0.78 18.22 -7.29
CA ALA A 108 2.02 18.25 -6.53
C ALA A 108 2.93 19.38 -7.05
N GLY A 109 2.49 20.63 -6.90
CA GLY A 109 3.25 21.83 -7.30
C GLY A 109 3.30 22.14 -8.80
N GLU A 110 2.89 21.21 -9.67
CA GLU A 110 2.69 21.45 -11.10
C GLU A 110 1.19 21.38 -11.41
N SER A 111 0.60 22.46 -11.97
CA SER A 111 -0.79 22.36 -12.41
C SER A 111 -0.88 21.33 -13.52
N ILE A 112 -1.80 20.37 -13.39
CA ILE A 112 -2.02 19.30 -14.39
C ILE A 112 -2.28 19.94 -15.78
N GLY A 113 -2.78 21.17 -15.82
CA GLY A 113 -2.91 22.00 -17.01
C GLY A 113 -1.64 22.17 -17.86
N PHE A 114 -0.41 22.11 -17.30
CA PHE A 114 0.83 22.43 -18.02
C PHE A 114 1.53 21.27 -18.72
N LEU A 115 1.20 20.01 -18.39
CA LEU A 115 1.75 18.87 -19.13
C LEU A 115 1.20 18.87 -20.57
N PRO A 116 2.00 18.62 -21.62
CA PRO A 116 1.47 18.45 -22.98
C PRO A 116 0.72 17.11 -23.11
N GLY A 117 -0.34 17.06 -23.93
CA GLY A 117 -1.10 15.83 -24.20
C GLY A 117 -2.57 15.86 -23.78
N ALA A 118 -3.28 14.76 -24.03
CA ALA A 118 -4.68 14.57 -23.61
C ALA A 118 -4.77 14.45 -22.07
N MET A 119 -5.94 14.74 -21.48
CA MET A 119 -6.12 14.70 -20.02
C MET A 119 -5.74 13.33 -19.43
N GLU A 120 -6.02 12.24 -20.14
CA GLU A 120 -5.63 10.89 -19.72
C GLU A 120 -4.10 10.72 -19.65
N GLU A 121 -3.34 11.26 -20.62
CA GLU A 121 -1.87 11.15 -20.66
C GLU A 121 -1.22 11.89 -19.49
N LYS A 122 -1.83 13.01 -19.07
CA LYS A 122 -1.36 13.82 -17.94
C LYS A 122 -1.59 13.13 -16.59
N LEU A 123 -2.65 12.33 -16.49
CA LEU A 123 -3.02 11.61 -15.27
C LEU A 123 -2.29 10.26 -15.15
N ALA A 124 -1.78 9.73 -16.26
CA ALA A 124 -1.14 8.42 -16.31
C ALA A 124 0.01 8.24 -15.28
N PRO A 125 0.91 9.22 -15.05
CA PRO A 125 1.97 9.07 -14.04
C PRO A 125 1.42 8.88 -12.62
N TYR A 126 0.36 9.60 -12.26
CA TYR A 126 -0.25 9.55 -10.93
C TYR A 126 -0.97 8.23 -10.67
N LEU A 127 -1.55 7.63 -11.71
CA LEU A 127 -2.26 6.36 -11.62
C LEU A 127 -1.33 5.14 -11.77
N ARG A 128 -0.06 5.37 -12.18
CA ARG A 128 0.90 4.30 -12.47
C ARG A 128 1.12 3.31 -11.30
N PRO A 129 1.23 3.74 -10.04
CA PRO A 129 1.39 2.79 -8.92
C PRO A 129 0.24 1.76 -8.82
N LEU A 130 -0.98 2.14 -9.19
CA LEU A 130 -2.13 1.24 -9.20
C LEU A 130 -2.03 0.21 -10.34
N TYR A 131 -1.51 0.61 -11.51
CA TYR A 131 -1.21 -0.31 -12.61
C TYR A 131 -0.13 -1.32 -12.24
N ASP A 132 0.92 -0.87 -11.55
CA ASP A 132 2.03 -1.74 -11.14
C ASP A 132 1.53 -2.76 -10.11
N ALA A 133 0.73 -2.34 -9.12
CA ALA A 133 0.11 -3.26 -8.15
C ALA A 133 -0.81 -4.32 -8.79
N LEU A 134 -1.56 -3.96 -9.84
CA LEU A 134 -2.36 -4.92 -10.61
C LEU A 134 -1.48 -5.87 -11.44
N SER A 135 -0.39 -5.37 -12.01
CA SER A 135 0.55 -6.17 -12.81
C SER A 135 1.28 -7.21 -11.97
N ASP A 136 1.42 -6.97 -10.67
CA ASP A 136 1.89 -7.95 -9.69
C ASP A 136 0.86 -9.04 -9.38
N ARG A 137 -0.38 -8.96 -9.85
CA ARG A 137 -1.40 -10.01 -9.65
C ARG A 137 -1.85 -10.63 -10.97
N LEU A 138 -1.80 -9.86 -12.06
CA LEU A 138 -2.34 -10.23 -13.35
C LEU A 138 -1.26 -10.16 -14.43
N SER A 139 -1.19 -11.19 -15.27
CA SER A 139 -0.33 -11.12 -16.46
C SER A 139 -0.70 -9.90 -17.33
N PRO A 140 0.26 -9.26 -18.03
CA PRO A 140 -0.01 -8.08 -18.84
C PRO A 140 -1.13 -8.28 -19.88
N LYS A 141 -1.19 -9.46 -20.49
CA LYS A 141 -2.26 -9.82 -21.44
C LYS A 141 -3.62 -9.84 -20.78
N ARG A 142 -3.73 -10.42 -19.57
CA ARG A 142 -4.99 -10.52 -18.82
C ARG A 142 -5.44 -9.15 -18.33
N LEU A 143 -4.53 -8.37 -17.74
CA LEU A 143 -4.84 -7.01 -17.28
C LEU A 143 -5.38 -6.14 -18.43
N LYS A 144 -4.71 -6.15 -19.59
CA LYS A 144 -5.17 -5.41 -20.77
C LYS A 144 -6.56 -5.83 -21.23
N ALA A 145 -6.88 -7.12 -21.20
CA ALA A 145 -8.20 -7.63 -21.56
C ALA A 145 -9.28 -7.16 -20.56
N LEU A 146 -9.04 -7.32 -19.26
CA LEU A 146 -9.98 -6.91 -18.21
C LEU A 146 -10.27 -5.40 -18.23
N MET A 147 -9.26 -4.58 -18.53
CA MET A 147 -9.44 -3.14 -18.69
C MET A 147 -10.23 -2.80 -19.96
N ALA A 148 -9.95 -3.47 -21.08
CA ALA A 148 -10.70 -3.25 -22.33
C ALA A 148 -12.17 -3.67 -22.22
N GLU A 149 -12.46 -4.70 -21.43
CA GLU A 149 -13.81 -5.16 -21.10
C GLU A 149 -14.52 -4.29 -20.05
N GLY A 150 -13.80 -3.34 -19.42
CA GLY A 150 -14.34 -2.48 -18.36
C GLY A 150 -14.52 -3.17 -17.00
N LEU A 151 -13.93 -4.37 -16.82
CA LEU A 151 -13.95 -5.11 -15.56
C LEU A 151 -12.92 -4.57 -14.56
N ILE A 152 -11.88 -3.89 -15.04
CA ILE A 152 -10.95 -3.11 -14.20
C ILE A 152 -10.94 -1.68 -14.71
N GLU A 153 -11.30 -0.73 -13.85
CA GLU A 153 -11.29 0.69 -14.14
C GLU A 153 -10.30 1.40 -13.21
N ILE A 154 -9.43 2.25 -13.75
CA ILE A 154 -8.53 3.10 -12.98
C ILE A 154 -8.83 4.54 -13.36
N ALA A 155 -9.37 5.32 -12.44
CA ALA A 155 -9.87 6.66 -12.73
C ALA A 155 -9.74 7.62 -11.53
N PRO A 156 -9.55 8.93 -11.76
CA PRO A 156 -9.53 9.91 -10.68
C PRO A 156 -10.84 9.96 -9.90
N ILE A 157 -10.79 10.39 -8.63
CA ILE A 157 -11.97 10.46 -7.74
C ILE A 157 -13.10 11.32 -8.33
N GLY A 158 -12.80 12.32 -9.15
CA GLY A 158 -13.80 13.15 -9.83
C GLY A 158 -14.79 12.33 -10.69
N TYR A 159 -14.34 11.21 -11.25
CA TYR A 159 -15.15 10.31 -12.09
C TYR A 159 -16.13 9.47 -11.27
N MET A 160 -16.02 9.48 -9.94
CA MET A 160 -16.94 8.76 -9.04
C MET A 160 -18.24 9.53 -8.81
N ARG A 161 -18.28 10.83 -9.13
CA ARG A 161 -19.46 11.68 -8.92
C ARG A 161 -20.66 11.15 -9.71
N GLY A 162 -21.82 11.06 -9.04
CA GLY A 162 -23.07 10.64 -9.67
C GLY A 162 -23.17 9.12 -9.94
N ARG A 163 -22.16 8.34 -9.58
CA ARG A 163 -22.18 6.88 -9.75
C ARG A 163 -22.81 6.18 -8.55
N THR A 164 -23.28 4.95 -8.77
CA THR A 164 -23.51 3.97 -7.72
C THR A 164 -22.70 2.74 -8.10
N LEU A 165 -21.80 2.33 -7.22
CA LEU A 165 -20.84 1.25 -7.46
C LEU A 165 -21.41 -0.04 -6.91
N ASN A 166 -22.35 -0.64 -7.65
CA ASN A 166 -22.86 -1.99 -7.37
C ASN A 166 -21.93 -3.06 -7.95
N ASN A 167 -21.94 -4.24 -7.34
CA ASN A 167 -21.21 -5.43 -7.76
C ASN A 167 -19.73 -5.14 -8.04
N ALA A 168 -19.07 -4.38 -7.16
CA ALA A 168 -17.75 -3.82 -7.41
C ALA A 168 -16.84 -3.87 -6.18
N PHE A 169 -15.56 -4.16 -6.41
CA PHE A 169 -14.52 -3.91 -5.42
C PHE A 169 -13.87 -2.56 -5.70
N VAL A 170 -13.94 -1.63 -4.76
CA VAL A 170 -13.45 -0.26 -4.92
C VAL A 170 -12.24 -0.05 -4.03
N VAL A 171 -11.12 0.43 -4.59
CA VAL A 171 -9.96 0.85 -3.80
C VAL A 171 -9.74 2.33 -4.04
N VAL A 172 -9.68 3.10 -2.96
CA VAL A 172 -9.33 4.52 -3.01
C VAL A 172 -8.00 4.74 -2.34
N ASP A 173 -7.00 5.06 -3.15
CA ASP A 173 -5.61 5.26 -2.74
C ASP A 173 -5.31 6.73 -2.47
N GLU A 174 -4.32 6.98 -1.60
CA GLU A 174 -3.91 8.31 -1.13
C GLU A 174 -5.07 9.19 -0.62
N ALA A 175 -5.99 8.60 0.14
CA ALA A 175 -7.18 9.28 0.63
C ALA A 175 -6.87 10.48 1.54
N GLN A 176 -5.64 10.60 2.07
CA GLN A 176 -5.21 11.78 2.84
C GLN A 176 -5.17 13.05 1.99
N ASN A 177 -5.15 12.90 0.67
CA ASN A 177 -5.19 14.02 -0.26
C ASN A 177 -6.61 14.34 -0.76
N CYS A 178 -7.62 13.85 -0.05
CA CYS A 178 -9.01 14.19 -0.28
C CYS A 178 -9.53 15.10 0.84
N THR A 179 -10.32 16.09 0.44
CA THR A 179 -11.12 16.86 1.40
C THR A 179 -12.23 16.01 2.00
N TYR A 180 -12.75 16.43 3.15
CA TYR A 180 -13.90 15.79 3.80
C TYR A 180 -15.09 15.63 2.83
N ALA A 181 -15.36 16.66 2.01
CA ALA A 181 -16.46 16.64 1.04
C ALA A 181 -16.26 15.59 -0.06
N GLN A 182 -15.03 15.43 -0.55
CA GLN A 182 -14.70 14.41 -1.57
C GLN A 182 -14.84 13.00 -1.02
N LEU A 183 -14.33 12.76 0.19
CA LEU A 183 -14.47 11.45 0.85
C LEU A 183 -15.94 11.13 1.14
N LYS A 184 -16.71 12.08 1.69
CA LYS A 184 -18.16 11.90 1.87
C LYS A 184 -18.88 11.59 0.56
N MET A 185 -18.54 12.30 -0.52
CA MET A 185 -19.08 12.03 -1.86
C MET A 185 -18.78 10.60 -2.29
N LEU A 186 -17.52 10.17 -2.14
CA LEU A 186 -17.05 8.84 -2.53
C LEU A 186 -17.70 7.71 -1.71
N LEU A 187 -17.69 7.81 -0.39
CA LEU A 187 -18.24 6.79 0.51
C LEU A 187 -19.73 6.53 0.23
N THR A 188 -20.48 7.59 -0.12
CA THR A 188 -21.90 7.46 -0.50
C THR A 188 -22.12 6.88 -1.89
N ARG A 189 -21.08 6.50 -2.64
CA ARG A 189 -21.20 5.78 -3.92
C ARG A 189 -21.23 4.26 -3.73
N LEU A 190 -20.93 3.75 -2.52
CA LEU A 190 -20.95 2.31 -2.24
C LEU A 190 -22.35 1.73 -2.49
N GLY A 191 -22.42 0.74 -3.38
CA GLY A 191 -23.65 0.06 -3.77
C GLY A 191 -23.78 -1.34 -3.17
N TRP A 192 -24.78 -2.09 -3.64
CA TRP A 192 -25.03 -3.47 -3.24
C TRP A 192 -23.96 -4.42 -3.80
N ASN A 193 -23.66 -5.48 -3.05
CA ASN A 193 -22.65 -6.49 -3.39
C ASN A 193 -21.27 -5.87 -3.70
N SER A 194 -20.86 -4.91 -2.89
CA SER A 194 -19.64 -4.16 -3.12
C SER A 194 -18.85 -3.99 -1.85
N THR A 195 -17.53 -3.98 -2.00
CA THR A 195 -16.57 -3.70 -0.94
C THR A 195 -15.79 -2.45 -1.34
N MET A 196 -15.58 -1.52 -0.41
CA MET A 196 -14.75 -0.33 -0.61
C MET A 196 -13.63 -0.29 0.43
N VAL A 197 -12.40 -0.18 -0.04
CA VAL A 197 -11.21 -0.03 0.81
C VAL A 197 -10.61 1.34 0.55
N VAL A 198 -10.59 2.19 1.56
CA VAL A 198 -10.00 3.54 1.51
C VAL A 198 -8.66 3.49 2.21
N THR A 199 -7.57 3.70 1.48
CA THR A 199 -6.21 3.65 1.99
C THR A 199 -5.60 5.05 2.05
N GLY A 200 -4.80 5.32 3.08
CA GLY A 200 -4.09 6.59 3.18
C GLY A 200 -3.20 6.70 4.41
N ASP A 201 -2.40 7.75 4.46
CA ASP A 201 -1.62 8.12 5.64
C ASP A 201 -2.02 9.52 6.11
N PRO A 202 -2.79 9.65 7.20
CA PRO A 202 -3.18 10.95 7.74
C PRO A 202 -2.02 11.91 8.03
N ALA A 203 -0.80 11.40 8.21
CA ALA A 203 0.39 12.20 8.49
C ALA A 203 1.14 12.66 7.22
N GLN A 204 0.81 12.15 6.03
CA GLN A 204 1.50 12.44 4.76
C GLN A 204 0.55 13.08 3.74
N THR A 205 -0.23 14.07 4.17
CA THR A 205 -1.08 14.83 3.25
C THR A 205 -0.27 15.84 2.46
N ASP A 206 -0.49 15.88 1.16
CA ASP A 206 0.02 16.89 0.23
C ASP A 206 -0.85 18.16 0.23
N LEU A 207 -2.00 18.12 0.91
CA LEU A 207 -2.84 19.30 1.14
C LEU A 207 -2.34 20.07 2.37
N LEU A 208 -2.88 21.28 2.56
CA LEU A 208 -2.80 21.89 3.89
C LEU A 208 -3.46 20.94 4.92
N PRO A 209 -2.83 20.69 6.08
CA PRO A 209 -3.30 19.68 7.04
C PRO A 209 -4.78 19.81 7.43
N GLU A 210 -5.28 21.03 7.57
CA GLU A 210 -6.67 21.34 7.90
C GLU A 210 -7.67 21.00 6.79
N LEU A 211 -7.21 20.82 5.55
CA LEU A 211 -8.06 20.48 4.40
C LEU A 211 -8.26 18.97 4.25
N SER A 212 -7.34 18.15 4.77
CA SER A 212 -7.45 16.70 4.68
C SER A 212 -8.67 16.19 5.47
N GLY A 213 -9.52 15.42 4.80
CA GLY A 213 -10.71 14.82 5.40
C GLY A 213 -10.48 13.45 6.03
N LEU A 214 -9.32 12.83 5.83
CA LEU A 214 -9.12 11.40 6.12
C LEU A 214 -9.23 11.10 7.62
N LYS A 215 -8.45 11.81 8.45
CA LYS A 215 -8.48 11.66 9.91
C LYS A 215 -9.88 11.87 10.50
N PRO A 216 -10.55 13.01 10.28
CA PRO A 216 -11.86 13.25 10.90
C PRO A 216 -12.95 12.30 10.39
N ILE A 217 -12.84 11.75 9.18
CA ILE A 217 -13.77 10.72 8.70
C ILE A 217 -13.51 9.40 9.39
N ALA A 218 -12.26 8.95 9.48
CA ALA A 218 -11.93 7.71 10.15
C ALA A 218 -12.35 7.71 11.62
N GLU A 219 -12.14 8.83 12.34
CA GLU A 219 -12.60 9.02 13.73
C GLU A 219 -14.12 8.95 13.88
N ARG A 220 -14.90 9.30 12.85
CA ARG A 220 -16.37 9.17 12.88
C ARG A 220 -16.85 7.78 12.50
N LEU A 221 -16.16 7.14 11.55
CA LEU A 221 -16.55 5.83 11.05
C LEU A 221 -16.19 4.69 12.01
N CYS A 222 -15.25 4.90 12.95
CA CYS A 222 -14.93 3.90 13.96
C CYS A 222 -16.09 3.63 14.93
N GLU A 223 -17.06 4.53 15.04
CA GLU A 223 -18.28 4.36 15.85
C GLU A 223 -19.37 3.56 15.13
N VAL A 224 -19.15 3.15 13.87
CA VAL A 224 -20.12 2.41 13.06
C VAL A 224 -19.74 0.92 13.03
N ASP A 225 -20.58 0.07 13.63
CA ASP A 225 -20.30 -1.35 13.88
C ASP A 225 -19.89 -2.19 12.64
N ASN A 226 -20.26 -1.76 11.43
CA ASN A 226 -20.02 -2.52 10.21
C ASN A 226 -18.99 -1.86 9.27
N ILE A 227 -18.09 -1.05 9.83
CA ILE A 227 -16.97 -0.43 9.12
C ILE A 227 -15.67 -0.84 9.80
N GLY A 228 -14.77 -1.48 9.05
CA GLY A 228 -13.43 -1.79 9.54
C GLY A 228 -12.55 -0.55 9.53
N VAL A 229 -12.03 -0.11 10.67
CA VAL A 229 -10.99 0.95 10.72
C VAL A 229 -9.70 0.33 11.23
N ILE A 230 -8.75 0.13 10.32
CA ILE A 230 -7.48 -0.54 10.58
C ILE A 230 -6.35 0.49 10.57
N GLN A 231 -5.60 0.55 11.67
CA GLN A 231 -4.44 1.41 11.82
C GLN A 231 -3.16 0.59 11.79
N LEU A 232 -2.49 0.58 10.64
CA LEU A 232 -1.16 0.03 10.44
C LEU A 232 -0.13 0.96 11.07
N LYS A 233 0.88 0.36 11.67
CA LYS A 233 1.92 1.05 12.43
C LYS A 233 3.27 0.94 11.71
N PRO A 234 4.30 1.69 12.13
CA PRO A 234 5.64 1.56 11.57
C PRO A 234 6.20 0.13 11.62
N GLU A 235 5.79 -0.66 12.61
CA GLU A 235 6.22 -2.07 12.74
C GLU A 235 5.63 -2.98 11.65
N ASP A 236 4.57 -2.55 10.95
CA ASP A 236 3.97 -3.26 9.83
C ASP A 236 4.67 -2.97 8.48
N ILE A 237 5.70 -2.12 8.49
CA ILE A 237 6.47 -1.77 7.28
C ILE A 237 7.31 -2.97 6.86
N VAL A 238 7.06 -3.43 5.63
CA VAL A 238 7.85 -4.50 5.03
C VAL A 238 8.62 -3.93 3.84
N ARG A 239 9.94 -3.80 4.01
CA ARG A 239 10.86 -3.34 2.97
C ARG A 239 11.99 -4.33 2.78
N HIS A 240 12.65 -4.24 1.64
CA HIS A 240 13.87 -4.98 1.40
C HIS A 240 14.90 -4.64 2.50
N PRO A 241 15.65 -5.62 3.07
CA PRO A 241 16.60 -5.37 4.16
C PRO A 241 17.59 -4.23 3.88
N LEU A 242 18.10 -4.16 2.64
CA LEU A 242 18.97 -3.06 2.20
C LEU A 242 18.30 -1.69 2.33
N VAL A 243 17.03 -1.57 1.92
CA VAL A 243 16.28 -0.30 2.04
C VAL A 243 16.08 0.09 3.50
N ALA A 244 15.79 -0.88 4.37
CA ALA A 244 15.69 -0.61 5.81
C ALA A 244 17.03 -0.08 6.37
N SER A 245 18.15 -0.73 6.04
CA SER A 245 19.48 -0.28 6.48
C SER A 245 19.88 1.09 5.95
N MET A 246 19.43 1.46 4.73
CA MET A 246 19.72 2.77 4.17
C MET A 246 18.92 3.89 4.83
N LEU A 247 17.68 3.63 5.27
CA LEU A 247 16.83 4.65 5.90
C LEU A 247 17.31 5.08 7.29
N GLU A 248 18.15 4.29 7.94
CA GLU A 248 18.78 4.68 9.22
C GLU A 248 19.92 5.69 9.02
N VAL A 249 20.47 5.78 7.80
CA VAL A 249 21.62 6.63 7.47
C VAL A 249 21.31 7.77 6.49
N LEU A 250 20.09 7.82 5.95
CA LEU A 250 19.57 8.86 5.06
C LEU A 250 18.64 9.81 5.82
#